data_AF-A0A2W5EXL1-F1
#
_entry.id   AF-A0A2W5EXL1-F1
#
_cell.length_a   1.000
_cell.length_b   1.000
_cell.length_c   1.000
_cell.angle_alpha   90.00
_cell.angle_beta   90.00
_cell.angle_gamma   90.00
#
_symmetry.space_group_name_H-M   'P 1'
#
loop_
_entity.id
_entity.type
_entity.pdbx_description
1 polymer ?
#
loop_
_entity_poly.entity_id
_entity_poly.type
_entity_poly.pdbx_seq_one_letter_code
_entity_poly.pdbx_strand_id
1 'polypeptide(L)'
;TDAEQVVDAKFVFIGAGGGALHLLQMSGIPEADDYAGFPVGGSFLINENPDVTMQHLAKAYGKASVGSPPMSVPHLDTRVLGGKRVILFGPFATFSTKFLKEGSYFDLVSSVTTSNAWPMVRVGIDEYPLVEYLAGQLMMSDDDRFAALKEYFPNAKQGEWRLWQAGQRVQIIKRDEEKGGVLRLGTEVVAAQDGSIAGLLGASPGASTAAPIMLSVLEKVFKDKVATPEWQAKIRQIVPSYGTKLNDDPEKVQQEWAYTAEHLQLPTPPQIDLEALKGAGPAPAGAPVKTVPDIAL
;
A
#
# COMPACT_ATOMS: atom_id res chain seq x y z
N THR A 1 31.80 10.69 9.84
CA THR A 1 32.36 10.13 11.08
C THR A 1 31.31 9.23 11.66
N ASP A 2 31.47 7.92 11.48
CA ASP A 2 30.53 6.91 11.97
C ASP A 2 30.76 6.66 13.47
N ALA A 3 30.50 7.68 14.28
CA ALA A 3 30.49 7.52 15.73
C ALA A 3 29.13 6.94 16.13
N GLU A 4 29.14 5.76 16.77
CA GLU A 4 27.94 5.20 17.39
C GLU A 4 27.37 6.20 18.41
N GLN A 5 26.05 6.35 18.41
CA GLN A 5 25.32 7.22 19.31
C GLN A 5 24.25 6.43 20.05
N VAL A 6 24.10 6.72 21.34
CA VAL A 6 23.04 6.18 22.19
C VAL A 6 22.06 7.30 22.49
N VAL A 7 20.77 7.05 22.28
CA VAL A 7 19.69 8.00 22.50
C VAL A 7 18.61 7.35 23.34
N ASP A 8 18.32 7.94 24.50
CA ASP A 8 17.22 7.51 25.36
C ASP A 8 15.89 8.09 24.85
N ALA A 9 14.92 7.22 24.61
CA ALA A 9 13.58 7.60 24.15
C ALA A 9 12.50 6.90 24.98
N LYS A 10 11.41 7.63 25.27
CA LYS A 10 10.22 7.07 25.93
C LYS A 10 9.35 6.23 24.97
N PHE A 11 9.43 6.54 23.68
CA PHE A 11 8.70 5.87 22.61
C PHE A 11 9.53 5.91 21.33
N VAL A 12 9.56 4.80 20.60
CA VAL A 12 10.22 4.68 19.29
C VAL A 12 9.19 4.32 18.22
N PHE A 13 9.17 5.08 17.13
CA PHE A 13 8.35 4.76 15.96
C PHE A 13 9.22 4.32 14.78
N ILE A 14 9.00 3.10 14.29
CA ILE A 14 9.72 2.52 13.16
C ILE A 14 8.97 2.83 11.86
N GLY A 15 9.42 3.87 11.17
CA GLY A 15 8.98 4.27 9.82
C GLY A 15 9.98 3.91 8.71
N ALA A 16 10.67 2.77 8.82
CA ALA A 16 11.83 2.43 7.99
C ALA A 16 11.50 1.72 6.66
N GLY A 17 10.26 1.82 6.16
CA GLY A 17 9.82 1.12 4.95
C GLY A 17 10.07 -0.40 5.05
N GLY A 18 10.68 -1.00 4.02
CA GLY A 18 10.99 -2.43 4.03
C GLY A 18 11.93 -2.86 5.18
N GLY A 19 12.77 -1.95 5.69
CA GLY A 19 13.66 -2.23 6.82
C GLY A 19 12.96 -2.31 8.18
N ALA A 20 11.67 -2.00 8.27
CA ALA A 20 10.93 -2.01 9.52
C ALA A 20 10.86 -3.39 10.18
N LEU A 21 10.81 -4.47 9.39
CA LEU A 21 10.77 -5.84 9.92
C LEU A 21 12.04 -6.18 10.71
N HIS A 22 13.21 -5.86 10.18
CA HIS A 22 14.48 -6.09 10.89
C HIS A 22 14.57 -5.30 12.18
N LEU A 23 14.18 -4.03 12.17
CA LEU A 23 14.22 -3.19 13.37
C LEU A 23 13.25 -3.70 14.44
N LEU A 24 12.07 -4.19 14.05
CA LEU A 24 11.14 -4.83 14.98
C LEU A 24 11.71 -6.14 15.54
N GLN A 25 12.34 -6.98 14.72
CA GLN A 25 13.00 -8.21 15.19
C GLN A 25 14.16 -7.89 16.14
N MET A 26 14.97 -6.87 15.84
CA MET A 26 16.06 -6.40 16.69
C MET A 26 15.57 -5.84 18.03
N SER A 27 14.34 -5.31 18.09
CA SER A 27 13.77 -4.80 19.34
C SER A 27 13.45 -5.90 20.36
N GLY A 28 13.29 -7.16 19.90
CA GLY A 28 13.00 -8.30 20.77
C GLY A 28 11.57 -8.34 21.32
N ILE A 29 10.65 -7.52 20.80
CA ILE A 29 9.24 -7.56 21.22
C ILE A 29 8.57 -8.85 20.71
N PRO A 30 7.74 -9.54 21.51
CA PRO A 30 7.06 -10.76 21.07
C PRO A 30 6.15 -10.55 19.86
N GLU A 31 5.56 -9.37 19.70
CA GLU A 31 4.66 -9.06 18.59
C GLU A 31 5.37 -9.06 17.23
N ALA A 32 6.70 -8.93 17.20
CA ALA A 32 7.47 -9.01 15.95
C ALA A 32 7.58 -10.45 15.42
N ASP A 33 7.48 -11.47 16.29
CA ASP A 33 7.60 -12.88 15.93
C ASP A 33 6.45 -13.40 15.07
N ASP A 34 5.33 -12.68 15.06
CA ASP A 34 4.18 -13.00 14.24
C ASP A 34 4.32 -12.51 12.78
N TYR A 35 5.43 -11.87 12.43
CA TYR A 35 5.63 -11.29 11.11
C TYR A 35 6.84 -11.87 10.38
N ALA A 36 6.61 -12.17 9.11
CA ALA A 36 7.61 -12.41 8.09
C ALA A 36 7.41 -11.41 6.95
N GLY A 37 8.39 -11.33 6.06
CA GLY A 37 8.29 -10.54 4.85
C GLY A 37 8.95 -11.22 3.68
N PHE A 38 8.45 -10.93 2.48
CA PHE A 38 9.20 -11.20 1.26
C PHE A 38 9.16 -9.97 0.34
N PRO A 39 10.29 -9.65 -0.29
CA PRO A 39 10.42 -8.51 -1.19
C PRO A 39 9.81 -8.81 -2.55
N VAL A 40 9.02 -7.86 -3.05
CA VAL A 40 8.50 -7.81 -4.41
C VAL A 40 8.90 -6.47 -5.01
N GLY A 41 9.65 -6.52 -6.10
CA GLY A 41 10.01 -5.34 -6.86
C GLY A 41 9.06 -5.12 -8.04
N GLY A 42 9.05 -3.89 -8.55
CA GLY A 42 8.43 -3.56 -9.84
C GLY A 42 9.45 -3.03 -10.83
N SER A 43 9.17 -3.22 -12.11
CA SER A 43 9.81 -2.48 -13.19
C SER A 43 8.77 -2.00 -14.19
N PHE A 44 9.13 -0.98 -14.97
CA PHE A 44 8.26 -0.38 -15.97
C PHE A 44 9.04 -0.15 -17.25
N LEU A 45 8.39 -0.32 -18.40
CA LEU A 45 8.89 0.25 -19.63
C LEU A 45 8.61 1.75 -19.63
N ILE A 46 9.60 2.57 -19.96
CA ILE A 46 9.45 4.02 -20.02
C ILE A 46 9.76 4.58 -21.39
N ASN A 47 8.98 5.56 -21.81
CA ASN A 47 9.18 6.35 -23.01
C ASN A 47 9.25 7.84 -22.66
N GLU A 48 10.28 8.51 -23.18
CA GLU A 48 10.57 9.92 -22.95
C GLU A 48 10.42 10.76 -24.23
N ASN A 49 10.00 10.16 -25.36
CA ASN A 49 9.81 10.84 -26.62
C ASN A 49 8.64 11.85 -26.50
N PRO A 50 8.87 13.17 -26.69
CA PRO A 50 7.83 14.20 -26.60
C PRO A 50 6.63 13.92 -27.53
N ASP A 51 6.89 13.34 -28.70
CA ASP A 51 5.83 12.99 -29.66
C ASP A 51 4.84 11.97 -29.09
N VAL A 52 5.29 11.10 -28.18
CA VAL A 52 4.46 10.09 -27.51
C VAL A 52 3.91 10.62 -26.18
N THR A 53 4.78 11.20 -25.35
CA THR A 53 4.45 11.67 -24.00
C THR A 53 3.44 12.82 -23.95
N MET A 54 3.32 13.60 -25.03
CA MET A 54 2.33 14.69 -25.10
C MET A 54 0.93 14.23 -25.52
N GLN A 55 0.79 13.00 -26.04
CA GLN A 55 -0.50 12.46 -26.50
C GLN A 55 -1.35 11.87 -25.37
N HIS A 56 -0.75 11.58 -24.21
CA HIS A 56 -1.42 10.97 -23.07
C HIS A 56 -1.18 11.78 -21.80
N LEU A 57 -2.26 12.13 -21.09
CA LEU A 57 -2.21 12.88 -19.83
C LEU A 57 -2.78 12.11 -18.64
N ALA A 58 -3.35 10.94 -18.89
CA ALA A 58 -4.07 10.16 -17.89
C ALA A 58 -3.23 8.98 -17.39
N LYS A 59 -3.81 8.28 -16.42
CA LYS A 59 -3.47 6.91 -16.08
C LYS A 59 -4.57 6.01 -16.63
N ALA A 60 -4.23 5.12 -17.53
CA ALA A 60 -5.15 4.20 -18.17
C ALA A 60 -4.85 2.76 -17.74
N TYR A 61 -5.78 2.16 -17.01
CA TYR A 61 -5.73 0.74 -16.65
C TYR A 61 -6.31 -0.10 -17.77
N GLY A 62 -5.67 -1.22 -18.05
CA GLY A 62 -6.25 -2.22 -18.93
C GLY A 62 -7.16 -3.17 -18.19
N LYS A 63 -7.72 -4.11 -18.95
CA LYS A 63 -8.47 -5.21 -18.38
C LYS A 63 -7.49 -6.20 -17.76
N ALA A 64 -7.76 -6.63 -16.52
CA ALA A 64 -7.02 -7.73 -15.90
C ALA A 64 -7.12 -8.98 -16.79
N SER A 65 -5.98 -9.58 -17.12
CA SER A 65 -5.99 -10.91 -17.73
C SER A 65 -6.52 -11.93 -16.71
N VAL A 66 -7.15 -12.99 -17.20
CA VAL A 66 -7.72 -14.05 -16.34
C VAL A 66 -6.60 -14.63 -15.47
N GLY A 67 -6.79 -14.62 -14.16
CA GLY A 67 -5.81 -15.14 -13.18
C GLY A 67 -4.77 -14.13 -12.70
N SER A 68 -4.73 -12.89 -13.23
CA SER A 68 -3.82 -11.86 -12.71
C SER A 68 -4.25 -11.42 -11.29
N PRO A 69 -3.32 -11.33 -10.33
CA PRO A 69 -3.59 -10.73 -9.03
C PRO A 69 -4.17 -9.31 -9.18
N PRO A 70 -5.15 -8.90 -8.37
CA PRO A 70 -5.86 -7.62 -8.53
C PRO A 70 -4.96 -6.38 -8.49
N MET A 71 -3.75 -6.47 -7.93
CA MET A 71 -2.79 -5.36 -7.86
C MET A 71 -1.76 -5.33 -9.01
N SER A 72 -1.81 -6.28 -9.95
CA SER A 72 -0.75 -6.51 -10.95
C SER A 72 -1.14 -6.11 -12.38
N VAL A 73 -2.31 -5.48 -12.55
CA VAL A 73 -2.81 -5.12 -13.88
C VAL A 73 -1.93 -4.06 -14.53
N PRO A 74 -1.38 -4.32 -15.74
CA PRO A 74 -0.62 -3.33 -16.46
C PRO A 74 -1.43 -2.09 -16.79
N HIS A 75 -0.75 -0.95 -16.80
CA HIS A 75 -1.34 0.34 -17.09
C HIS A 75 -0.34 1.26 -17.79
N LEU A 76 -0.89 2.19 -18.56
CA LEU A 76 -0.15 3.35 -19.06
C LEU A 76 -0.30 4.50 -18.05
N ASP A 77 0.79 5.08 -17.60
CA ASP A 77 0.79 6.12 -16.58
C ASP A 77 1.75 7.26 -16.96
N THR A 78 1.19 8.46 -17.06
CA THR A 78 1.95 9.67 -17.35
C THR A 78 2.57 10.21 -16.06
N ARG A 79 3.89 10.34 -16.03
CA ARG A 79 4.63 10.91 -14.88
C ARG A 79 5.50 12.08 -15.30
N VAL A 80 5.87 12.89 -14.31
CA VAL A 80 6.86 13.96 -14.46
C VAL A 80 8.08 13.58 -13.63
N LEU A 81 9.19 13.25 -14.29
CA LEU A 81 10.46 12.88 -13.67
C LEU A 81 11.51 13.95 -14.01
N GLY A 82 12.07 14.61 -12.99
CA GLY A 82 13.07 15.66 -13.20
C GLY A 82 12.59 16.81 -14.09
N GLY A 83 11.29 17.14 -14.03
CA GLY A 83 10.66 18.17 -14.88
C GLY A 83 10.34 17.72 -16.31
N LYS A 84 10.70 16.49 -16.70
CA LYS A 84 10.36 15.91 -18.01
C LYS A 84 9.16 14.98 -17.90
N ARG A 85 8.25 15.06 -18.87
CA ARG A 85 7.14 14.12 -18.95
C ARG A 85 7.63 12.78 -19.49
N VAL A 86 7.16 11.70 -18.90
CA VAL A 86 7.44 10.33 -19.29
C VAL A 86 6.15 9.52 -19.28
N ILE A 87 6.06 8.50 -20.11
CA ILE A 87 4.99 7.50 -20.04
C ILE A 87 5.60 6.20 -19.55
N LEU A 88 5.00 5.61 -18.52
CA LEU A 88 5.33 4.29 -18.00
C LEU A 88 4.31 3.27 -18.47
N PHE A 89 4.78 2.05 -18.76
CA PHE A 89 3.96 0.86 -18.95
C PHE A 89 4.42 -0.26 -18.01
N GLY A 90 3.48 -0.89 -17.32
CA GLY A 90 3.74 -1.94 -16.34
C GLY A 90 2.71 -1.89 -15.19
N PRO A 91 3.00 -2.46 -14.02
CA PRO A 91 4.30 -2.98 -13.59
C PRO A 91 4.58 -4.39 -14.13
N PHE A 92 5.85 -4.69 -14.35
CA PHE A 92 6.37 -6.06 -14.45
C PHE A 92 7.01 -6.44 -13.12
N ALA A 93 6.70 -7.63 -12.60
CA ALA A 93 7.26 -8.05 -11.32
C ALA A 93 8.78 -8.29 -11.44
N THR A 94 9.50 -7.94 -10.39
CA THR A 94 10.94 -8.21 -10.26
C THR A 94 11.23 -8.79 -8.88
N PHE A 95 12.36 -9.48 -8.76
CA PHE A 95 12.77 -10.13 -7.53
C PHE A 95 14.12 -9.60 -7.07
N SER A 96 14.23 -9.39 -5.77
CA SER A 96 15.47 -9.03 -5.09
C SER A 96 15.37 -9.59 -3.69
N THR A 97 16.48 -9.93 -3.04
CA THR A 97 16.47 -10.31 -1.62
C THR A 97 16.57 -9.10 -0.68
N LYS A 98 16.78 -7.89 -1.23
CA LYS A 98 16.88 -6.65 -0.47
C LYS A 98 15.52 -6.17 0.00
N PHE A 99 15.47 -5.53 1.17
CA PHE A 99 14.26 -4.88 1.69
C PHE A 99 14.25 -3.37 1.42
N LEU A 100 15.44 -2.78 1.23
CA LEU A 100 15.64 -1.38 0.87
C LEU A 100 16.39 -1.28 -0.47
N LYS A 101 16.22 -0.16 -1.18
CA LYS A 101 16.95 0.10 -2.45
C LYS A 101 18.46 -0.07 -2.27
N GLU A 102 19.00 0.55 -1.22
CA GLU A 102 20.39 0.42 -0.78
C GLU A 102 20.52 -0.54 0.42
N GLY A 103 19.77 -1.65 0.39
CA GLY A 103 19.79 -2.69 1.42
C GLY A 103 20.77 -3.84 1.15
N SER A 104 20.77 -4.84 2.03
CA SER A 104 21.65 -6.01 1.92
C SER A 104 20.99 -7.12 1.13
N TYR A 105 21.78 -7.85 0.33
CA TYR A 105 21.30 -9.07 -0.32
C TYR A 105 20.99 -10.20 0.67
N PHE A 106 21.37 -10.03 1.94
CA PHE A 106 21.04 -10.96 3.01
C PHE A 106 19.75 -10.60 3.74
N ASP A 107 19.09 -9.47 3.45
CA ASP A 107 17.90 -8.99 4.18
C ASP A 107 16.82 -10.09 4.29
N LEU A 108 16.43 -10.71 3.16
CA LEU A 108 15.44 -11.79 3.18
C LEU A 108 15.88 -12.95 4.09
N VAL A 109 17.13 -13.42 3.95
CA VAL A 109 17.63 -14.58 4.70
C VAL A 109 17.74 -14.27 6.20
N SER A 110 18.25 -13.10 6.56
CA SER A 110 18.38 -12.68 7.96
C SER A 110 17.03 -12.34 8.60
N SER A 111 16.00 -12.07 7.80
CA SER A 111 14.64 -11.85 8.30
C SER A 111 13.92 -13.16 8.68
N VAL A 112 14.42 -14.30 8.21
CA VAL A 112 13.84 -15.61 8.53
C VAL A 112 14.27 -16.04 9.92
N THR A 113 13.28 -16.25 10.79
CA THR A 113 13.43 -16.73 12.15
C THR A 113 12.76 -18.09 12.31
N THR A 114 13.03 -18.78 13.41
CA THR A 114 12.32 -20.01 13.77
C THR A 114 10.82 -19.76 13.97
N SER A 115 10.45 -18.56 14.42
CA SER A 115 9.06 -18.13 14.62
C SER A 115 8.33 -17.94 13.27
N ASN A 116 8.97 -17.37 12.25
CA ASN A 116 8.27 -16.96 11.04
C ASN A 116 8.49 -17.87 9.81
N ALA A 117 9.42 -18.82 9.86
CA ALA A 117 9.70 -19.74 8.75
C ALA A 117 8.48 -20.57 8.33
N TRP A 118 7.72 -21.10 9.29
CA TRP A 118 6.52 -21.89 9.00
C TRP A 118 5.39 -21.06 8.36
N PRO A 119 5.05 -19.86 8.87
CA PRO A 119 4.17 -18.93 8.17
C PRO A 119 4.59 -18.64 6.72
N MET A 120 5.89 -18.46 6.45
CA MET A 120 6.39 -18.21 5.10
C MET A 120 6.11 -19.37 4.14
N VAL A 121 6.37 -20.61 4.59
CA VAL A 121 6.09 -21.81 3.80
C VAL A 121 4.60 -21.95 3.52
N ARG A 122 3.74 -21.70 4.52
CA ARG A 122 2.29 -21.78 4.36
C ARG A 122 1.76 -20.82 3.31
N VAL A 123 2.19 -19.55 3.36
CA VAL A 123 1.82 -18.57 2.33
C VAL A 123 2.33 -18.98 0.95
N GLY A 124 3.54 -19.55 0.84
CA GLY A 124 4.05 -20.02 -0.45
C GLY A 124 3.20 -21.12 -1.09
N ILE A 125 2.54 -21.96 -0.27
CA ILE A 125 1.63 -23.01 -0.73
C ILE A 125 0.24 -22.43 -1.03
N ASP A 126 -0.31 -21.62 -0.11
CA ASP A 126 -1.67 -21.09 -0.22
C ASP A 126 -1.79 -20.04 -1.32
N GLU A 127 -0.74 -19.24 -1.52
CA GLU A 127 -0.64 -18.21 -2.57
C GLU A 127 0.12 -18.72 -3.80
N TYR A 128 0.07 -20.03 -4.08
CA TYR A 128 0.75 -20.62 -5.24
C TYR A 128 0.44 -19.89 -6.57
N PRO A 129 -0.81 -19.47 -6.89
CA PRO A 129 -1.08 -18.72 -8.11
C PRO A 129 -0.32 -17.39 -8.19
N LEU A 130 -0.14 -16.71 -7.05
CA LEU A 130 0.65 -15.47 -7.00
C LEU A 130 2.14 -15.79 -7.22
N VAL A 131 2.67 -16.84 -6.59
CA VAL A 131 4.06 -17.27 -6.77
C VAL A 131 4.33 -17.65 -8.22
N GLU A 132 3.44 -18.43 -8.85
CA GLU A 132 3.51 -18.81 -10.25
C GLU A 132 3.46 -17.58 -11.17
N TYR A 133 2.54 -16.65 -10.92
CA TYR A 133 2.46 -15.40 -11.66
C TYR A 133 3.77 -14.59 -11.56
N LEU A 134 4.30 -14.41 -10.34
CA LEU A 134 5.55 -13.68 -10.12
C LEU A 134 6.72 -14.38 -10.83
N ALA A 135 6.81 -15.71 -10.77
CA ALA A 135 7.82 -16.48 -11.48
C ALA A 135 7.71 -16.27 -13.00
N GLY A 136 6.50 -16.30 -13.57
CA GLY A 136 6.26 -16.03 -14.99
C GLY A 136 6.72 -14.63 -15.39
N GLN A 137 6.41 -13.60 -14.58
CA GLN A 137 6.87 -12.23 -14.81
C GLN A 137 8.40 -12.10 -14.80
N LEU A 138 9.09 -12.85 -13.93
CA LEU A 138 10.56 -12.87 -13.87
C LEU A 138 11.20 -13.51 -15.11
N MET A 139 10.52 -14.47 -15.72
CA MET A 139 10.99 -15.16 -16.93
C MET A 139 10.74 -14.37 -18.22
N MET A 140 9.97 -13.28 -18.17
CA MET A 140 9.69 -12.46 -19.35
C MET A 140 10.97 -11.84 -19.92
N SER A 141 11.16 -12.01 -21.22
CA SER A 141 12.16 -11.30 -22.02
C SER A 141 11.76 -9.85 -22.28
N ASP A 142 12.69 -9.03 -22.78
CA ASP A 142 12.37 -7.67 -23.22
C ASP A 142 11.36 -7.66 -24.38
N ASP A 143 11.40 -8.66 -25.26
CA ASP A 143 10.43 -8.82 -26.34
C ASP A 143 9.03 -9.17 -25.80
N ASP A 144 8.92 -10.00 -24.77
CA ASP A 144 7.63 -10.31 -24.12
C ASP A 144 7.02 -9.07 -23.46
N ARG A 145 7.85 -8.29 -22.76
CA ARG A 145 7.41 -7.03 -22.13
C ARG A 145 6.95 -6.02 -23.19
N PHE A 146 7.67 -5.94 -24.31
CA PHE A 146 7.31 -5.07 -25.42
C PHE A 146 6.05 -5.55 -26.15
N ALA A 147 5.86 -6.87 -26.29
CA ALA A 147 4.64 -7.44 -26.85
C ALA A 147 3.42 -7.08 -25.98
N ALA A 148 3.54 -7.19 -24.65
CA ALA A 148 2.49 -6.76 -23.72
C ALA A 148 2.17 -5.26 -23.85
N LEU A 149 3.20 -4.41 -24.02
CA LEU A 149 3.00 -2.98 -24.30
C LEU A 149 2.19 -2.76 -25.58
N LYS A 150 2.45 -3.52 -26.65
CA LYS A 150 1.76 -3.37 -27.92
C LYS A 150 0.28 -3.72 -27.86
N GLU A 151 -0.17 -4.51 -26.89
CA GLU A 151 -1.60 -4.74 -26.65
C GLU A 151 -2.32 -3.45 -26.18
N TYR A 152 -1.60 -2.56 -25.49
CA TYR A 152 -2.11 -1.30 -24.95
C TYR A 152 -1.80 -0.11 -25.86
N PHE A 153 -0.64 -0.12 -26.50
CA PHE A 153 -0.17 0.90 -27.41
C PHE A 153 0.37 0.27 -28.70
N PRO A 154 -0.50 -0.08 -29.66
CA PRO A 154 -0.11 -0.83 -30.87
C PRO A 154 0.98 -0.16 -31.72
N ASN A 155 1.06 1.17 -31.64
CA ASN A 155 2.03 1.99 -32.37
C ASN A 155 3.38 2.12 -31.64
N ALA A 156 3.60 1.40 -30.54
CA ALA A 156 4.88 1.38 -29.84
C ALA A 156 6.01 0.98 -30.80
N LYS A 157 7.09 1.76 -30.81
CA LYS A 157 8.31 1.49 -31.59
C LYS A 157 9.36 0.87 -30.70
N GLN A 158 9.95 -0.23 -31.17
CA GLN A 158 11.06 -0.88 -30.47
C GLN A 158 12.26 0.07 -30.40
N GLY A 159 12.94 0.12 -29.26
CA GLY A 159 14.07 1.03 -29.01
C GLY A 159 13.70 2.40 -28.41
N GLU A 160 12.43 2.83 -28.47
CA GLU A 160 11.97 4.04 -27.75
C GLU A 160 11.56 3.76 -26.29
N TRP A 161 11.45 2.47 -25.95
CA TRP A 161 11.05 2.01 -24.62
C TRP A 161 12.22 1.31 -23.96
N ARG A 162 12.54 1.73 -22.74
CA ARG A 162 13.60 1.12 -21.92
C ARG A 162 13.02 0.65 -20.59
N LEU A 163 13.55 -0.45 -20.08
CA LEU A 163 13.17 -0.94 -18.76
C LEU A 163 13.75 -0.04 -17.67
N TRP A 164 12.90 0.37 -16.73
CA TRP A 164 13.24 1.14 -15.55
C TRP A 164 12.90 0.34 -14.30
N GLN A 165 13.91 0.10 -13.46
CA GLN A 165 13.73 -0.57 -12.19
C GLN A 165 13.05 0.38 -11.19
N ALA A 166 11.89 -0.02 -10.67
CA ALA A 166 11.18 0.75 -9.65
C ALA A 166 11.64 0.37 -8.23
N GLY A 167 10.97 0.95 -7.24
CA GLY A 167 11.20 0.61 -5.84
C GLY A 167 10.84 -0.84 -5.51
N GLN A 168 11.31 -1.27 -4.34
CA GLN A 168 10.99 -2.56 -3.75
C GLN A 168 9.94 -2.37 -2.68
N ARG A 169 9.09 -3.37 -2.52
CA ARG A 169 8.07 -3.44 -1.47
C ARG A 169 8.21 -4.76 -0.73
N VAL A 170 8.22 -4.72 0.58
CA VAL A 170 8.15 -5.94 1.40
C VAL A 170 6.68 -6.28 1.61
N GLN A 171 6.25 -7.43 1.11
CA GLN A 171 4.94 -7.99 1.40
C GLN A 171 4.98 -8.73 2.72
N ILE A 172 3.95 -8.55 3.53
CA ILE A 172 3.94 -9.04 4.91
C ILE A 172 3.19 -10.34 4.99
N ILE A 173 3.78 -11.26 5.73
CA ILE A 173 3.17 -12.52 6.11
C ILE A 173 2.93 -12.43 7.60
N LYS A 174 1.66 -12.54 8.00
CA LYS A 174 1.28 -12.57 9.41
C LYS A 174 0.98 -14.01 9.81
N ARG A 175 1.51 -14.45 10.94
CA ARG A 175 1.12 -15.72 11.56
C ARG A 175 -0.37 -15.72 11.83
N ASP A 176 -0.97 -16.86 11.59
CA ASP A 176 -2.39 -17.10 11.82
C ASP A 176 -2.54 -18.46 12.50
N GLU A 177 -3.38 -18.55 13.52
CA GLU A 177 -3.53 -19.76 14.33
C GLU A 177 -4.12 -20.93 13.52
N GLU A 178 -5.00 -20.64 12.57
CA GLU A 178 -5.69 -21.66 11.77
C GLU A 178 -4.92 -21.98 10.49
N LYS A 179 -4.47 -20.93 9.78
CA LYS A 179 -3.83 -21.05 8.46
C LYS A 179 -2.32 -21.22 8.54
N GLY A 180 -1.72 -20.98 9.70
CA GLY A 180 -0.28 -21.00 9.92
C GLY A 180 0.45 -19.76 9.39
N GLY A 181 -0.04 -19.12 8.32
CA GLY A 181 0.44 -17.84 7.82
C GLY A 181 -0.50 -17.28 6.77
N VAL A 182 -0.66 -15.95 6.73
CA VAL A 182 -1.53 -15.29 5.75
C VAL A 182 -0.86 -14.05 5.19
N LEU A 183 -0.95 -13.89 3.87
CA LEU A 183 -0.49 -12.70 3.18
C LEU A 183 -1.30 -11.46 3.57
N ARG A 184 -0.62 -10.35 3.84
CA ARG A 184 -1.23 -9.04 4.14
C ARG A 184 -0.86 -8.06 3.02
N LEU A 185 -1.89 -7.56 2.35
CA LEU A 185 -1.75 -6.65 1.20
C LEU A 185 -1.74 -5.16 1.59
N GLY A 186 -2.03 -4.86 2.86
CA GLY A 186 -2.11 -3.50 3.40
C GLY A 186 -0.91 -3.12 4.27
N THR A 187 -1.09 -2.04 5.03
CA THR A 187 -0.17 -1.64 6.10
C THR A 187 -0.62 -2.30 7.40
N GLU A 188 0.29 -2.97 8.10
CA GLU A 188 0.06 -3.50 9.45
C GLU A 188 0.74 -2.59 10.49
N VAL A 189 0.02 -2.30 11.57
CA VAL A 189 0.57 -1.61 12.74
C VAL A 189 0.97 -2.66 13.77
N VAL A 190 2.27 -2.76 14.02
CA VAL A 190 2.84 -3.58 15.10
C VAL A 190 3.18 -2.64 16.25
N ALA A 191 2.71 -2.95 17.46
CA ALA A 191 2.99 -2.15 18.64
C ALA A 191 3.25 -3.08 19.82
N ALA A 192 4.27 -2.77 20.62
CA ALA A 192 4.53 -3.48 21.85
C ALA A 192 3.40 -3.28 22.85
N GLN A 193 3.10 -4.32 23.62
CA GLN A 193 2.06 -4.29 24.64
C GLN A 193 2.23 -3.15 25.66
N ASP A 194 3.47 -2.77 25.96
CA ASP A 194 3.80 -1.68 26.89
C ASP A 194 3.76 -0.28 26.26
N GLY A 195 3.54 -0.18 24.94
CA GLY A 195 3.49 1.08 24.21
C GLY A 195 4.85 1.77 24.04
N SER A 196 5.97 1.10 24.30
CA SER A 196 7.32 1.66 24.17
C SER A 196 7.80 1.77 22.71
N ILE A 197 7.26 0.94 21.82
CA ILE A 197 7.64 0.89 20.40
C ILE A 197 6.46 0.54 19.50
N ALA A 198 6.41 1.16 18.32
CA ALA A 198 5.51 0.75 17.25
C ALA A 198 6.18 0.86 15.89
N GLY A 199 5.76 0.03 14.94
CA GLY A 199 6.26 0.03 13.57
C GLY A 199 5.16 -0.20 12.55
N LEU A 200 5.39 0.31 11.33
CA LEU A 200 4.54 0.05 10.19
C LEU A 200 5.20 -0.98 9.28
N LEU A 201 4.47 -2.04 8.98
CA LEU A 201 4.90 -3.09 8.06
C LEU A 201 4.03 -3.08 6.79
N GLY A 202 4.60 -3.46 5.66
CA GLY A 202 3.87 -3.73 4.42
C GLY A 202 3.71 -2.55 3.49
N ALA A 203 2.48 -2.32 3.00
CA ALA A 203 2.22 -1.23 2.07
C ALA A 203 2.66 0.11 2.67
N SER A 204 3.37 0.94 1.91
CA SER A 204 3.52 2.33 2.29
C SER A 204 2.13 2.97 2.29
N PRO A 205 1.69 3.60 3.40
CA PRO A 205 0.43 4.30 3.42
C PRO A 205 0.39 5.37 2.33
N GLY A 206 -0.60 5.30 1.44
CA GLY A 206 -0.94 6.39 0.55
C GLY A 206 -1.59 7.55 1.33
N ALA A 207 -1.74 8.71 0.70
CA ALA A 207 -2.30 9.91 1.33
C ALA A 207 -3.65 9.65 2.01
N SER A 208 -4.51 8.84 1.40
CA SER A 208 -5.84 8.49 1.94
C SER A 208 -5.80 7.53 3.14
N THR A 209 -4.69 6.83 3.36
CA THR A 209 -4.55 5.80 4.41
C THR A 209 -3.61 6.21 5.54
N ALA A 210 -2.69 7.15 5.31
CA ALA A 210 -1.70 7.56 6.30
C ALA A 210 -2.34 8.14 7.57
N ALA A 211 -3.28 9.09 7.40
CA ALA A 211 -3.97 9.72 8.53
C ALA A 211 -4.73 8.71 9.42
N PRO A 212 -5.62 7.85 8.89
CA PRO A 212 -6.32 6.87 9.73
C PRO A 212 -5.36 5.85 10.38
N ILE A 213 -4.29 5.44 9.69
CA ILE A 213 -3.28 4.55 10.29
C ILE A 213 -2.59 5.21 11.49
N MET A 214 -2.20 6.49 11.35
CA MET A 214 -1.57 7.20 12.46
C MET A 214 -2.52 7.41 13.63
N LEU A 215 -3.82 7.65 13.38
CA LEU A 215 -4.83 7.65 14.45
C LEU A 215 -4.89 6.30 15.16
N SER A 216 -4.87 5.19 14.42
CA SER A 216 -4.81 3.84 15.03
C SER A 216 -3.54 3.60 15.84
N VAL A 217 -2.39 4.18 15.44
CA VAL A 217 -1.17 4.15 16.25
C VAL A 217 -1.38 4.89 17.56
N LEU A 218 -1.97 6.09 17.53
CA LEU A 218 -2.26 6.85 18.75
C LEU A 218 -3.21 6.09 19.67
N GLU A 219 -4.27 5.50 19.13
CA GLU A 219 -5.26 4.72 19.89
C GLU A 219 -4.67 3.48 20.54
N LYS A 220 -3.71 2.81 19.88
CA LYS A 220 -3.05 1.60 20.41
C LYS A 220 -1.97 1.93 21.42
N VAL A 221 -1.06 2.82 21.07
CA VAL A 221 0.18 3.10 21.83
C VAL A 221 -0.09 4.12 22.94
N PHE A 222 -0.87 5.16 22.65
CA PHE A 222 -1.13 6.28 23.56
C PHE A 222 -2.56 6.25 24.09
N LYS A 223 -3.15 5.06 24.25
CA LYS A 223 -4.56 4.86 24.62
C LYS A 223 -5.01 5.72 25.82
N ASP A 224 -4.19 5.81 26.85
CA ASP A 224 -4.51 6.55 28.07
C ASP A 224 -4.49 8.07 27.84
N LYS A 225 -3.64 8.54 26.93
CA LYS A 225 -3.61 9.95 26.49
C LYS A 225 -4.79 10.23 25.59
N VAL A 226 -5.05 9.38 24.60
CA VAL A 226 -6.19 9.50 23.68
C VAL A 226 -7.50 9.53 24.47
N ALA A 227 -7.63 8.80 25.58
CA ALA A 227 -8.82 8.84 26.43
C ALA A 227 -9.04 10.18 27.17
N THR A 228 -8.04 11.06 27.24
CA THR A 228 -8.18 12.34 27.95
C THR A 228 -9.00 13.36 27.16
N PRO A 229 -9.77 14.24 27.84
CA PRO A 229 -10.51 15.32 27.17
C PRO A 229 -9.62 16.24 26.32
N GLU A 230 -8.39 16.50 26.77
CA GLU A 230 -7.43 17.36 26.06
C GLU A 230 -7.05 16.80 24.69
N TRP A 231 -6.66 15.52 24.63
CA TRP A 231 -6.33 14.87 23.36
C TRP A 231 -7.56 14.66 22.49
N GLN A 232 -8.70 14.28 23.07
CA GLN A 232 -9.96 14.17 22.34
C GLN A 232 -10.35 15.50 21.68
N ALA A 233 -10.17 16.62 22.36
CA ALA A 233 -10.39 17.96 21.79
C ALA A 233 -9.38 18.26 20.68
N LYS A 234 -8.09 17.97 20.90
CA LYS A 234 -7.04 18.25 19.91
C LYS A 234 -7.18 17.42 18.64
N ILE A 235 -7.52 16.14 18.76
CA ILE A 235 -7.74 15.25 17.62
C ILE A 235 -8.95 15.75 16.81
N ARG A 236 -10.08 16.10 17.45
CA ARG A 236 -11.25 16.64 16.75
C ARG A 236 -11.03 18.02 16.14
N GLN A 237 -10.07 18.80 16.64
CA GLN A 237 -9.65 20.02 15.98
C GLN A 237 -9.01 19.74 14.60
N ILE A 238 -8.27 18.63 14.48
CA ILE A 238 -7.54 18.26 13.25
C ILE A 238 -8.42 17.40 12.32
N VAL A 239 -9.18 16.49 12.91
CA VAL A 239 -10.08 15.53 12.24
C VAL A 239 -11.45 15.64 12.88
N PRO A 240 -12.31 16.58 12.44
CA PRO A 240 -13.61 16.85 13.07
C PRO A 240 -14.53 15.63 13.17
N SER A 241 -14.50 14.77 12.15
CA SER A 241 -15.22 13.49 12.09
C SER A 241 -14.66 12.37 12.97
N TYR A 242 -13.59 12.59 13.75
CA TYR A 242 -12.98 11.54 14.58
C TYR A 242 -13.99 10.93 15.58
N GLY A 243 -14.09 9.60 15.54
CA GLY A 243 -15.06 8.82 16.32
C GLY A 243 -16.45 8.71 15.68
N THR A 244 -16.65 9.26 14.48
CA THR A 244 -17.90 9.13 13.71
C THR A 244 -17.70 8.21 12.51
N LYS A 245 -18.57 7.21 12.37
CA LYS A 245 -18.65 6.40 11.15
C LYS A 245 -19.51 7.11 10.11
N LEU A 246 -18.87 7.90 9.24
CA LEU A 246 -19.56 8.75 8.26
C LEU A 246 -20.50 7.98 7.32
N ASN A 247 -20.16 6.75 6.93
CA ASN A 247 -21.03 5.93 6.07
C ASN A 247 -22.43 5.66 6.65
N ASP A 248 -22.61 5.81 7.96
CA ASP A 248 -23.89 5.58 8.64
C ASP A 248 -24.67 6.89 8.88
N ASP A 249 -24.10 8.05 8.52
CA ASP A 249 -24.65 9.37 8.82
C ASP A 249 -24.49 10.32 7.60
N PRO A 250 -25.45 10.28 6.66
CA PRO A 250 -25.41 11.07 5.43
C PRO A 250 -25.35 12.58 5.67
N GLU A 251 -25.95 13.07 6.75
CA GLU A 251 -25.90 14.49 7.11
C GLU A 251 -24.48 14.89 7.52
N LYS A 252 -23.81 14.07 8.34
CA LYS A 252 -22.40 14.33 8.68
C LYS A 252 -21.46 14.18 7.49
N VAL A 253 -21.72 13.26 6.56
CA VAL A 253 -20.97 13.20 5.29
C VAL A 253 -21.08 14.53 4.56
N GLN A 254 -22.30 15.07 4.42
CA GLN A 254 -22.53 16.35 3.74
C GLN A 254 -21.78 17.50 4.43
N GLN A 255 -21.80 17.54 5.78
CA GLN A 255 -21.10 18.55 6.58
C GLN A 255 -19.58 18.46 6.41
N GLU A 256 -18.99 17.28 6.56
CA GLU A 256 -17.55 17.07 6.43
C GLU A 256 -17.06 17.32 4.99
N TRP A 257 -17.86 16.94 4.00
CA TRP A 257 -17.52 17.19 2.59
C TRP A 257 -17.57 18.69 2.28
N ALA A 258 -18.57 19.41 2.78
CA ALA A 258 -18.65 20.87 2.63
C ALA A 258 -17.48 21.57 3.34
N TYR A 259 -17.19 21.19 4.58
CA TYR A 259 -16.05 21.69 5.35
C TYR A 259 -14.73 21.49 4.60
N THR A 260 -14.49 20.27 4.10
CA THR A 260 -13.27 19.93 3.36
C THR A 260 -13.18 20.71 2.05
N ALA A 261 -14.28 20.83 1.32
CA ALA A 261 -14.32 21.58 0.06
C ALA A 261 -14.02 23.07 0.28
N GLU A 262 -14.59 23.68 1.31
CA GLU A 262 -14.31 25.08 1.67
C GLU A 262 -12.83 25.29 2.00
N HIS A 263 -12.26 24.46 2.89
CA HIS A 263 -10.88 24.60 3.34
C HIS A 263 -9.85 24.34 2.24
N LEU A 264 -10.15 23.41 1.34
CA LEU A 264 -9.29 23.08 0.20
C LEU A 264 -9.60 23.93 -1.05
N GLN A 265 -10.55 24.87 -0.97
CA GLN A 265 -11.00 25.71 -2.09
C GLN A 265 -11.45 24.90 -3.31
N LEU A 266 -12.14 23.79 -3.06
CA LEU A 266 -12.72 22.92 -4.07
C LEU A 266 -14.15 23.36 -4.41
N PRO A 267 -14.69 22.94 -5.57
CA PRO A 267 -16.10 23.17 -5.89
C PRO A 267 -17.04 22.62 -4.82
N THR A 268 -18.19 23.27 -4.65
CA THR A 268 -19.23 22.81 -3.72
C THR A 268 -19.60 21.36 -4.02
N PRO A 269 -19.59 20.48 -3.02
CA PRO A 269 -19.94 19.08 -3.21
C PRO A 269 -21.40 18.92 -3.62
N PRO A 270 -21.74 17.85 -4.36
CA PRO A 270 -23.13 17.53 -4.65
C PRO A 270 -23.91 17.35 -3.34
N GLN A 271 -25.18 17.75 -3.36
CA GLN A 271 -26.06 17.54 -2.22
C GLN A 271 -26.49 16.08 -2.17
N ILE A 272 -26.35 15.46 -1.00
CA ILE A 272 -26.84 14.11 -0.75
C ILE A 272 -28.37 14.17 -0.62
N ASP A 273 -29.07 13.42 -1.46
CA ASP A 273 -30.53 13.28 -1.38
C ASP A 273 -30.92 12.38 -0.20
N LEU A 274 -31.20 13.02 0.94
CA LEU A 274 -31.60 12.33 2.17
C LEU A 274 -32.96 11.62 2.02
N GLU A 275 -33.85 12.11 1.16
CA GLU A 275 -35.17 11.50 0.94
C GLU A 275 -35.03 10.20 0.13
N ALA A 276 -34.16 10.19 -0.88
CA ALA A 276 -33.83 8.96 -1.62
C ALA A 276 -33.21 7.89 -0.71
N LEU A 277 -32.44 8.29 0.32
CA LEU A 277 -31.83 7.37 1.28
C LEU A 277 -32.83 6.82 2.31
N LYS A 278 -33.86 7.57 2.71
CA LYS A 278 -34.91 7.08 3.62
C LYS A 278 -35.73 5.93 3.03
N GLY A 279 -35.84 5.85 1.70
CA GLY A 279 -36.50 4.75 0.98
C GLY A 279 -35.63 3.50 0.78
N ALA A 280 -34.31 3.64 0.91
CA ALA A 280 -33.38 2.53 0.90
C ALA A 280 -33.24 2.01 2.34
N GLY A 281 -33.85 0.86 2.65
CA GLY A 281 -33.61 0.19 3.93
C GLY A 281 -32.10 0.01 4.17
N PRO A 282 -31.65 -0.13 5.44
CA PRO A 282 -30.23 -0.29 5.74
C PRO A 282 -29.63 -1.39 4.87
N ALA A 283 -28.56 -1.05 4.13
CA ALA A 283 -27.83 -2.04 3.36
C ALA A 283 -27.42 -3.16 4.33
N PRO A 284 -27.67 -4.44 4.02
CA PRO A 284 -27.29 -5.52 4.92
C PRO A 284 -25.79 -5.40 5.21
N ALA A 285 -25.41 -5.43 6.48
CA ALA A 285 -24.01 -5.47 6.85
C ALA A 285 -23.36 -6.70 6.21
N GLY A 286 -22.39 -6.48 5.31
CA GLY A 286 -21.74 -7.56 4.56
C GLY A 286 -22.49 -8.03 3.31
N ALA A 287 -23.51 -7.31 2.83
CA ALA A 287 -24.02 -7.54 1.48
C ALA A 287 -22.87 -7.37 0.48
N PRO A 288 -22.64 -8.34 -0.44
CA PRO A 288 -21.63 -8.17 -1.48
C PRO A 288 -22.00 -6.93 -2.27
N VAL A 289 -21.18 -5.88 -2.19
CA VAL A 289 -21.24 -4.77 -3.12
C VAL A 289 -21.08 -5.41 -4.49
N LYS A 290 -22.13 -5.37 -5.31
CA LYS A 290 -22.06 -5.87 -6.68
C LYS A 290 -20.91 -5.13 -7.33
N THR A 291 -19.82 -5.83 -7.61
CA THR A 291 -18.71 -5.30 -8.39
C THR A 291 -19.26 -5.00 -9.77
N VAL A 292 -19.66 -3.75 -9.99
CA VAL A 292 -19.97 -3.25 -11.32
C VAL A 292 -18.60 -3.08 -11.99
N PRO A 293 -18.32 -3.80 -13.09
CA PRO A 293 -17.01 -3.80 -13.73
C PRO A 293 -16.54 -2.44 -14.27
N ASP A 294 -17.36 -1.39 -14.16
CA ASP A 294 -17.15 -0.10 -14.81
C ASP A 294 -16.48 0.96 -13.93
N ILE A 295 -16.11 0.65 -12.68
CA ILE A 295 -15.31 1.57 -11.86
C ILE A 295 -14.07 0.82 -11.37
N ALA A 296 -13.01 0.92 -12.16
CA ALA A 296 -11.66 0.71 -11.66
C ALA A 296 -11.38 1.79 -10.60
N LEU A 297 -11.24 1.36 -9.34
CA LEU A 297 -10.65 2.16 -8.26
C LEU A 297 -9.12 2.19 -8.41
#